data_AF-A0A7D4A671-F1
#
_entry.id   AF-A0A7D4A671-F1
#
_cell.length_a   1.000
_cell.length_b   1.000
_cell.length_c   1.000
_cell.angle_alpha   90.00
_cell.angle_beta   90.00
_cell.angle_gamma   90.00
#
_symmetry.space_group_name_H-M   'P 1'
#
loop_
_entity.id
_entity.type
_entity.pdbx_description
1 polymer ?
#
loop_
_entity_poly.entity_id
_entity_poly.type
_entity_poly.pdbx_seq_one_letter_code
_entity_poly.pdbx_strand_id
1 'polypeptide(L)'
;MGTWDTSPFGNDTAADFAGDLDDLPAEDRPEAIRKALSAAVRETDYLDSHEGVQAVAAAAIVAAQCPNGRPVDAIYGPDEPVPPLPADLRPLALTALDQVVADTSELRQLWDDAEHAQEWRTEINHLRKALSPEP
;
A
#
# COMPACT_ATOMS: atom_id res chain seq x y z
N MET A 1 -7.61 -5.79 13.19
CA MET A 1 -6.58 -4.77 13.00
C MET A 1 -6.88 -3.54 13.82
N GLY A 2 -5.88 -3.05 14.55
CA GLY A 2 -5.92 -1.75 15.22
C GLY A 2 -5.39 -0.65 14.30
N THR A 3 -6.16 0.41 14.14
CA THR A 3 -5.81 1.59 13.33
C THR A 3 -5.64 2.80 14.24
N TRP A 4 -4.58 3.58 14.06
CA TRP A 4 -4.32 4.81 14.82
C TRP A 4 -4.34 6.08 13.97
N ASP A 5 -4.13 5.98 12.65
CA ASP A 5 -4.33 7.07 11.70
C ASP A 5 -4.65 6.56 10.28
N THR A 6 -4.83 7.49 9.34
CA THR A 6 -5.22 7.19 7.94
C THR A 6 -4.05 7.01 6.99
N SER A 7 -2.80 7.08 7.48
CA SER A 7 -1.61 6.90 6.67
C SER A 7 -1.47 5.44 6.20
N PRO A 8 -0.67 5.17 5.14
CA PRO A 8 -0.45 3.81 4.63
C PRO A 8 0.10 2.83 5.67
N PHE A 9 0.80 3.32 6.70
CA PHE A 9 1.37 2.54 7.79
C PHE A 9 0.67 2.78 9.14
N GLY A 10 -0.49 3.45 9.13
CA GLY A 10 -1.26 3.86 10.31
C GLY A 10 -2.03 2.75 11.03
N ASN A 11 -1.61 1.50 10.88
CA ASN A 11 -2.29 0.32 11.41
C ASN A 11 -1.31 -0.85 11.62
N ASP A 12 -1.73 -1.84 12.42
CA ASP A 12 -0.94 -2.99 12.83
C ASP A 12 -0.47 -3.87 11.67
N THR A 13 -1.31 -4.23 10.69
CA THR A 13 -0.86 -5.09 9.57
C THR A 13 0.16 -4.38 8.68
N ALA A 14 0.03 -3.08 8.46
CA ALA A 14 1.01 -2.35 7.66
C ALA A 14 2.35 -2.25 8.39
N ALA A 15 2.33 -2.03 9.71
CA ALA A 15 3.53 -2.04 10.54
C ALA A 15 4.19 -3.43 10.58
N ASP A 16 3.40 -4.51 10.70
CA ASP A 16 3.91 -5.89 10.61
C ASP A 16 4.54 -6.15 9.23
N PHE A 17 3.91 -5.70 8.14
CA PHE A 17 4.46 -5.81 6.80
C PHE A 17 5.78 -5.02 6.63
N ALA A 18 5.91 -3.84 7.24
CA ALA A 18 7.16 -3.09 7.28
C ALA A 18 8.27 -3.91 7.96
N GLY A 19 7.99 -4.46 9.15
CA GLY A 19 8.93 -5.31 9.87
C GLY A 19 9.34 -6.56 9.06
N ASP A 20 8.38 -7.21 8.39
CA ASP A 20 8.66 -8.34 7.50
C ASP A 20 9.59 -7.95 6.35
N LEU A 21 9.48 -6.73 5.80
CA LEU A 21 10.40 -6.25 4.76
C LEU A 21 11.80 -5.97 5.31
N ASP A 22 11.90 -5.45 6.54
CA ASP A 22 13.17 -5.16 7.18
C ASP A 22 13.97 -6.43 7.49
N ASP A 23 13.29 -7.50 7.87
CA ASP A 23 13.87 -8.83 8.12
C ASP A 23 14.37 -9.54 6.83
N LEU A 24 13.96 -9.06 5.65
CA LEU A 24 14.41 -9.60 4.36
C LEU A 24 15.74 -8.98 3.90
N PRO A 25 16.60 -9.76 3.21
CA PRO A 25 17.69 -9.23 2.42
C PRO A 25 17.18 -8.17 1.44
N ALA A 26 17.97 -7.12 1.21
CA ALA A 26 17.56 -6.01 0.37
C ALA A 26 17.12 -6.46 -1.03
N GLU A 27 17.81 -7.44 -1.62
CA GLU A 27 17.47 -8.00 -2.93
C GLU A 27 16.08 -8.69 -3.01
N ASP A 28 15.54 -9.15 -1.88
CA ASP A 28 14.26 -9.90 -1.83
C ASP A 28 13.05 -8.98 -1.61
N ARG A 29 13.27 -7.77 -1.09
CA ARG A 29 12.19 -6.79 -0.79
C ARG A 29 11.34 -6.41 -2.00
N PRO A 30 11.91 -6.19 -3.21
CA PRO A 30 11.08 -5.93 -4.40
C PRO A 30 10.09 -7.05 -4.72
N GLU A 31 10.46 -8.31 -4.50
CA GLU A 31 9.57 -9.44 -4.75
C GLU A 31 8.49 -9.57 -3.66
N ALA A 32 8.83 -9.29 -2.39
CA ALA A 32 7.83 -9.21 -1.32
C ALA A 32 6.78 -8.12 -1.59
N ILE A 33 7.22 -6.93 -2.02
CA ILE A 33 6.33 -5.83 -2.46
C ILE A 33 5.47 -6.27 -3.64
N ARG A 34 6.05 -6.93 -4.66
CA ARG A 34 5.29 -7.47 -5.80
C ARG A 34 4.22 -8.45 -5.35
N LYS A 35 4.55 -9.34 -4.40
CA LYS A 35 3.65 -10.36 -3.88
C LYS A 35 2.44 -9.74 -3.18
N ALA A 36 2.65 -8.75 -2.32
CA ALA A 36 1.57 -8.02 -1.65
C ALA A 36 0.61 -7.36 -2.66
N LEU A 37 1.16 -6.64 -3.65
CA LEU A 37 0.34 -6.02 -4.70
C LEU A 37 -0.41 -7.05 -5.54
N SER A 38 0.26 -8.15 -5.91
CA SER A 38 -0.32 -9.21 -6.73
C SER A 38 -1.41 -9.98 -6.01
N ALA A 39 -1.33 -10.12 -4.69
CA ALA A 39 -2.37 -10.76 -3.89
C ALA A 39 -3.69 -10.00 -4.03
N ALA A 40 -3.67 -8.67 -3.86
CA ALA A 40 -4.85 -7.84 -4.04
C ALA A 40 -5.41 -7.89 -5.47
N VAL A 41 -4.54 -7.90 -6.50
CA VAL A 41 -4.98 -7.94 -7.91
C VAL A 41 -5.58 -9.29 -8.32
N ARG A 42 -5.15 -10.38 -7.70
CA ARG A 42 -5.62 -11.74 -8.03
C ARG A 42 -6.92 -12.10 -7.34
N GLU A 43 -7.30 -11.39 -6.28
CA GLU A 43 -8.57 -11.59 -5.63
C GLU A 43 -9.69 -11.06 -6.52
N THR A 44 -10.68 -11.91 -6.80
CA THR A 44 -11.74 -11.61 -7.78
C THR A 44 -13.14 -11.58 -7.18
N ASP A 45 -13.30 -12.15 -5.98
CA ASP A 45 -14.59 -12.21 -5.31
C ASP A 45 -14.67 -11.16 -4.20
N TYR A 46 -13.77 -11.26 -3.22
CA TYR A 46 -13.77 -10.37 -2.06
C TYR A 46 -12.37 -10.18 -1.47
N LEU A 47 -11.89 -8.93 -1.46
CA LEU A 47 -10.57 -8.58 -0.95
C LEU A 47 -10.63 -8.35 0.57
N ASP A 48 -10.02 -9.27 1.32
CA ASP A 48 -9.85 -9.16 2.77
C ASP A 48 -9.00 -7.93 3.15
N SER A 49 -9.30 -7.37 4.32
CA SER A 49 -8.67 -6.16 4.82
C SER A 49 -7.17 -6.32 5.05
N HIS A 50 -6.70 -7.52 5.40
CA HIS A 50 -5.29 -7.81 5.58
C HIS A 50 -4.49 -7.62 4.29
N GLU A 51 -4.88 -8.29 3.20
CA GLU A 51 -4.29 -8.13 1.87
C GLU A 51 -4.48 -6.71 1.33
N GLY A 52 -5.66 -6.11 1.58
CA GLY A 52 -5.94 -4.74 1.18
C GLY A 52 -4.97 -3.73 1.81
N VAL A 53 -4.68 -3.88 3.10
CA VAL A 53 -3.73 -3.01 3.80
C VAL A 53 -2.30 -3.23 3.32
N GLN A 54 -1.86 -4.49 3.18
CA GLN A 54 -0.52 -4.78 2.65
C GLN A 54 -0.35 -4.19 1.24
N ALA A 55 -1.39 -4.23 0.42
CA ALA A 55 -1.38 -3.60 -0.89
C ALA A 55 -1.24 -2.07 -0.82
N VAL A 56 -1.92 -1.39 0.12
CA VAL A 56 -1.76 0.06 0.33
C VAL A 56 -0.35 0.41 0.80
N ALA A 57 0.19 -0.32 1.78
CA ALA A 57 1.55 -0.14 2.27
C ALA A 57 2.59 -0.36 1.16
N ALA A 58 2.49 -1.46 0.41
CA ALA A 58 3.34 -1.75 -0.73
C ALA A 58 3.24 -0.67 -1.83
N ALA A 59 2.03 -0.18 -2.12
CA ALA A 59 1.82 0.89 -3.09
C ALA A 59 2.45 2.22 -2.63
N ALA A 60 2.44 2.51 -1.33
CA ALA A 60 3.11 3.68 -0.77
C ALA A 60 4.64 3.63 -0.94
N ILE A 61 5.25 2.47 -0.74
CA ILE A 61 6.69 2.27 -1.00
C ILE A 61 7.02 2.49 -2.49
N VAL A 62 6.21 1.93 -3.39
CA VAL A 62 6.39 2.15 -4.85
C VAL A 62 6.22 3.64 -5.18
N ALA A 63 5.20 4.29 -4.64
CA ALA A 63 4.92 5.71 -4.86
C ALA A 63 6.05 6.60 -4.35
N ALA A 64 6.70 6.27 -3.23
CA ALA A 64 7.83 7.01 -2.68
C ALA A 64 9.05 7.05 -3.62
N GLN A 65 9.18 6.08 -4.54
CA GLN A 65 10.22 6.07 -5.57
C GLN A 65 9.78 6.76 -6.88
N CYS A 66 8.63 7.42 -6.91
CA CYS A 66 8.18 8.26 -8.01
C CYS A 66 8.57 9.73 -7.80
N PRO A 67 8.72 10.54 -8.88
CA PRO A 67 9.08 11.96 -8.76
C PRO A 67 8.15 12.79 -7.86
N ASN A 68 6.85 12.49 -7.86
CA ASN A 68 5.83 13.17 -7.07
C ASN A 68 5.42 12.38 -5.80
N GLY A 69 6.23 11.38 -5.44
CA GLY A 69 6.03 10.54 -4.27
C GLY A 69 6.28 11.29 -2.96
N ARG A 70 5.52 10.93 -1.92
CA ARG A 70 5.88 11.28 -0.55
C ARG A 70 6.83 10.20 -0.01
N PRO A 71 7.84 10.57 0.79
CA PRO A 71 8.63 9.59 1.53
C PRO A 71 7.71 8.66 2.33
N VAL A 72 8.13 7.41 2.49
CA VAL A 72 7.44 6.47 3.39
C VAL A 72 7.53 7.01 4.82
N ASP A 73 6.48 6.78 5.61
CA ASP A 73 6.45 7.17 7.01
C ASP A 73 7.61 6.49 7.76
N ALA A 74 8.46 7.29 8.39
CA ALA A 74 9.65 6.79 9.10
C ALA A 74 9.35 6.30 10.53
N ILE A 75 8.12 6.46 11.03
CA ILE A 75 7.72 6.01 12.36
C ILE A 75 7.13 4.59 12.31
N TYR A 76 6.36 4.29 11.27
CA TYR A 76 5.62 3.03 11.16
C TYR A 76 5.90 2.24 9.87
N GLY A 77 6.64 2.83 8.92
CA GLY A 77 7.13 2.14 7.72
C GLY A 77 8.45 1.39 7.96
N PRO A 78 9.01 0.77 6.90
CA PRO A 78 10.26 0.03 7.00
C PRO A 78 11.41 0.94 7.43
N ASP A 79 12.18 0.48 8.41
CA ASP A 79 13.38 1.15 8.93
C ASP A 79 14.56 1.02 7.96
N GLU A 80 14.63 -0.08 7.22
CA GLU A 80 15.72 -0.38 6.31
C GLU A 80 15.37 0.06 4.87
N PRO A 81 16.36 0.50 4.08
CA PRO A 81 16.09 1.05 2.75
C PRO A 81 15.54 0.01 1.78
N VAL A 82 14.50 0.36 1.04
CA VAL A 82 14.03 -0.44 -0.09
C VAL A 82 14.85 -0.08 -1.35
N PRO A 83 15.48 -1.06 -2.03
CA PRO A 83 16.28 -0.78 -3.22
C PRO A 83 15.40 -0.27 -4.39
N PRO A 84 16.02 0.21 -5.48
CA PRO A 84 15.29 0.64 -6.67
C PRO A 84 14.32 -0.43 -7.18
N LEU A 85 13.05 -0.07 -7.27
CA LEU A 85 11.97 -0.97 -7.65
C LEU A 85 11.83 -1.07 -9.18
N PRO A 86 11.52 -2.27 -9.71
CA PRO A 86 11.20 -2.45 -11.12
C PRO A 86 10.05 -1.54 -11.58
N ALA A 87 10.19 -0.96 -12.77
CA ALA A 87 9.23 0.02 -13.30
C ALA A 87 7.80 -0.54 -13.48
N ASP A 88 7.67 -1.85 -13.65
CA ASP A 88 6.38 -2.55 -13.80
C ASP A 88 5.61 -2.66 -12.47
N LEU A 89 6.22 -2.36 -11.32
CA LEU A 89 5.50 -2.28 -10.04
C LEU A 89 4.61 -1.05 -9.95
N ARG A 90 4.88 0.03 -10.69
CA ARG A 90 4.01 1.22 -10.71
C ARG A 90 2.60 0.94 -11.24
N PRO A 91 2.42 0.38 -12.46
CA PRO A 91 1.08 0.02 -12.94
C PRO A 91 0.44 -1.07 -12.08
N LEU A 92 1.21 -2.03 -11.55
CA LEU A 92 0.69 -3.04 -10.63
C LEU A 92 0.14 -2.42 -9.34
N ALA A 93 0.84 -1.44 -8.76
CA ALA A 93 0.39 -0.72 -7.58
C ALA A 93 -0.90 0.06 -7.84
N LEU A 94 -1.04 0.69 -9.01
CA LEU A 94 -2.30 1.33 -9.40
C LEU A 94 -3.46 0.34 -9.45
N THR A 95 -3.26 -0.82 -10.10
CA THR A 95 -4.30 -1.86 -10.17
C THR A 95 -4.64 -2.43 -8.80
N ALA A 96 -3.66 -2.60 -7.91
CA ALA A 96 -3.92 -3.03 -6.54
C ALA A 96 -4.75 -1.99 -5.77
N LEU A 97 -4.43 -0.69 -5.90
CA LEU A 97 -5.23 0.38 -5.30
C LEU A 97 -6.65 0.46 -5.89
N ASP A 98 -6.84 0.11 -7.16
CA ASP A 98 -8.19 -0.04 -7.76
C ASP A 98 -9.00 -1.13 -7.07
N GLN A 99 -8.39 -2.28 -6.77
CA GLN A 99 -9.05 -3.36 -6.02
C GLN A 99 -9.35 -2.95 -4.57
N VAL A 100 -8.41 -2.28 -3.91
CA VAL A 100 -8.58 -1.81 -2.53
C VAL A 100 -9.76 -0.85 -2.38
N VAL A 101 -10.05 -0.01 -3.37
CA VAL A 101 -11.18 0.92 -3.29
C VAL A 101 -12.46 0.38 -3.94
N ALA A 102 -12.45 -0.83 -4.47
CA ALA A 102 -13.64 -1.46 -5.04
C ALA A 102 -14.68 -1.77 -3.95
N ASP A 103 -15.94 -1.91 -4.34
CA ASP A 103 -17.03 -2.21 -3.39
C ASP A 103 -16.91 -3.63 -2.79
N THR A 104 -16.11 -4.50 -3.41
CA THR A 104 -15.77 -5.85 -2.96
C THR A 104 -14.52 -5.91 -2.07
N SER A 105 -14.08 -4.78 -1.51
CA SER A 105 -12.98 -4.76 -0.53
C SER A 105 -13.49 -4.57 0.89
N GLU A 106 -13.10 -5.45 1.79
CA GLU A 106 -13.34 -5.32 3.23
C GLU A 106 -12.70 -4.05 3.78
N LEU A 107 -11.44 -3.75 3.39
CA LEU A 107 -10.75 -2.54 3.85
C LEU A 107 -11.54 -1.27 3.49
N ARG A 108 -12.06 -1.22 2.26
CA ARG A 108 -12.93 -0.11 1.82
C ARG A 108 -14.18 0.00 2.67
N GLN A 109 -14.84 -1.12 2.97
CA GLN A 109 -16.06 -1.14 3.78
C GLN A 109 -15.78 -0.68 5.22
N LEU A 110 -14.70 -1.16 5.84
CA LEU A 110 -14.26 -0.75 7.16
C LEU A 110 -14.00 0.76 7.25
N TRP A 111 -13.37 1.35 6.24
CA TRP A 111 -13.14 2.79 6.20
C TRP A 111 -14.40 3.59 5.91
N ASP A 112 -15.33 3.10 5.09
CA ASP A 112 -16.61 3.77 4.84
C ASP A 112 -17.47 3.86 6.12
N ASP A 113 -17.33 2.90 7.03
CA ASP A 113 -18.01 2.90 8.34
C ASP A 113 -17.27 3.72 9.41
N ALA A 114 -16.06 4.22 9.12
CA ALA A 114 -15.23 5.00 10.05
C ALA A 114 -15.42 6.52 9.88
N GLU A 115 -15.22 7.28 10.97
CA GLU A 115 -15.36 8.75 10.95
C GLU A 115 -14.37 9.44 9.99
N HIS A 116 -13.20 8.82 9.74
CA HIS A 116 -12.13 9.36 8.91
C HIS A 116 -12.10 8.83 7.48
N ALA A 117 -13.22 8.27 6.97
CA ALA A 117 -13.33 7.72 5.61
C ALA A 117 -12.77 8.65 4.51
N GLN A 118 -13.08 9.95 4.62
CA GLN A 118 -12.68 10.94 3.62
C GLN A 118 -11.17 11.23 3.65
N GLU A 119 -10.54 11.17 4.82
CA GLU A 119 -9.10 11.33 4.98
C GLU A 119 -8.38 10.13 4.37
N TRP A 120 -8.82 8.91 4.67
CA TRP A 120 -8.26 7.70 4.07
C TRP A 120 -8.36 7.70 2.54
N ARG A 121 -9.52 8.07 1.98
CA ARG A 121 -9.69 8.22 0.52
C ARG A 121 -8.78 9.28 -0.07
N THR A 122 -8.48 10.34 0.67
CA THR A 122 -7.55 11.38 0.24
C THR A 122 -6.13 10.81 0.15
N GLU A 123 -5.71 10.01 1.11
CA GLU A 123 -4.41 9.32 1.09
C GLU A 123 -4.30 8.33 -0.08
N ILE A 124 -5.33 7.50 -0.33
CA ILE A 124 -5.33 6.62 -1.51
C ILE A 124 -5.22 7.42 -2.82
N ASN A 125 -5.91 8.55 -2.92
CA ASN A 125 -5.81 9.42 -4.11
C ASN A 125 -4.42 10.06 -4.26
N HIS A 126 -3.74 10.39 -3.16
CA HIS A 126 -2.35 10.86 -3.20
C HIS A 126 -1.42 9.79 -3.79
N LEU A 127 -1.56 8.54 -3.34
CA LEU A 127 -0.78 7.41 -3.87
C LEU A 127 -1.04 7.22 -5.38
N ARG A 128 -2.30 7.20 -5.79
CA ARG A 128 -2.68 7.04 -7.20
C ARG A 128 -2.08 8.14 -8.09
N LYS A 129 -2.07 9.39 -7.61
CA LYS A 129 -1.47 10.52 -8.35
C LYS A 129 0.04 10.37 -8.51
N ALA A 130 0.73 9.96 -7.44
CA ALA A 130 2.18 9.74 -7.48
C ALA A 130 2.58 8.56 -8.40
N LEU A 131 1.73 7.53 -8.50
CA LEU A 131 1.96 6.35 -9.32
C LEU A 131 1.57 6.53 -10.79
N SER A 132 0.69 7.48 -11.09
CA SER A 132 0.26 7.75 -12.46
C SER A 132 1.42 8.35 -13.28
N PRO A 133 1.60 7.94 -14.54
CA PRO A 133 2.57 8.58 -15.42
C PRO A 133 2.23 10.07 -15.56
N GLU A 134 3.24 10.94 -15.54
CA GLU A 134 3.03 12.34 -15.92
C GLU A 134 2.53 12.41 -17.37
N PRO A 135 1.58 13.31 -17.68
CA PRO A 135 1.10 13.53 -19.03
C PRO A 135 2.17 14.08 -19.98
#